data_AF-A0A0R2CJ51-F1
#
_entry.id   AF-A0A0R2CJ51-F1
#
_cell.length_a   1.000
_cell.length_b   1.000
_cell.length_c   1.000
_cell.angle_alpha   90.00
_cell.angle_beta   90.00
_cell.angle_gamma   90.00
#
_symmetry.space_group_name_H-M   'P 1'
#
loop_
_entity.id
_entity.type
_entity.pdbx_description
1 polymer ?
#
loop_
_entity_poly.entity_id
_entity_poly.type
_entity_poly.pdbx_seq_one_letter_code
_entity_poly.pdbx_strand_id
1 'polypeptide(L)'
;MMVCQKCGHKLEEGMEYCMFCGTHQEIFEEEFERKSCKFCKKNIPVNANFCSYCGKDQAFINVETFSSEPIIQKISENGKIQVDEVTEDREQIDSLPLNENARPGILASTKILLRDMFIFQKRMGRADFWWAIAGIFLLSMIFGMVMGEVIVLVEEFSPSSVELVEKIGVSIWVTMVYVAITSAQIRRLHDCSLPSVLILLKFFFGFGDIIVFLLMVLPQSKRDMRYTFKKK
;
A
#
# COMPACT_ATOMS: atom_id res chain seq x y z
N MET A 1 -31.23 -30.30 18.38
CA MET A 1 -31.00 -28.94 17.79
C MET A 1 -29.82 -28.97 16.84
N MET A 2 -30.07 -28.75 15.55
CA MET A 2 -29.05 -28.76 14.48
C MET A 2 -28.93 -27.38 13.83
N VAL A 3 -27.83 -27.13 13.12
CA VAL A 3 -27.53 -25.87 12.46
C VAL A 3 -27.33 -26.11 10.96
N CYS A 4 -27.80 -25.18 10.13
CA CYS A 4 -27.62 -25.24 8.68
C CYS A 4 -26.12 -25.18 8.32
N GLN A 5 -25.66 -26.17 7.55
CA GLN A 5 -24.27 -26.31 7.12
C GLN A 5 -23.76 -25.14 6.28
N LYS A 6 -24.64 -24.35 5.65
CA LYS A 6 -24.27 -23.23 4.76
C LYS A 6 -24.38 -21.85 5.39
N CYS A 7 -25.48 -21.57 6.11
CA CYS A 7 -25.79 -20.22 6.60
C CYS A 7 -25.77 -20.07 8.12
N GLY A 8 -25.61 -21.16 8.88
CA GLY A 8 -25.56 -21.08 10.35
C GLY A 8 -26.91 -20.89 11.04
N HIS A 9 -28.04 -20.89 10.32
CA HIS A 9 -29.37 -20.78 10.91
C HIS A 9 -29.73 -22.06 11.68
N LYS A 10 -30.41 -21.93 12.83
CA LYS A 10 -30.88 -23.08 13.61
C LYS A 10 -32.01 -23.78 12.85
N LEU A 11 -31.99 -25.10 12.82
CA LEU A 11 -33.03 -25.92 12.20
C LEU A 11 -33.72 -26.77 13.26
N GLU A 12 -34.98 -27.08 13.00
CA GLU A 12 -35.74 -28.08 13.74
C GLU A 12 -35.26 -29.49 13.37
N GLU A 13 -35.55 -30.47 14.21
CA GLU A 13 -35.03 -31.83 14.05
C GLU A 13 -35.69 -32.52 12.83
N GLY A 14 -34.86 -33.14 11.99
CA GLY A 14 -35.33 -33.85 10.79
C GLY A 14 -35.55 -32.96 9.54
N MET A 15 -35.23 -31.66 9.58
CA MET A 15 -35.33 -30.80 8.40
C MET A 15 -34.17 -31.03 7.42
N GLU A 16 -34.44 -31.72 6.30
CA GLU A 16 -33.48 -31.92 5.20
C GLU A 16 -33.12 -30.63 4.45
N TYR A 17 -34.04 -29.66 4.40
CA TYR A 17 -33.82 -28.38 3.73
C TYR A 17 -33.91 -27.21 4.71
N CYS A 18 -32.96 -26.28 4.60
CA CYS A 18 -32.98 -25.06 5.40
C CYS A 18 -34.05 -24.09 4.88
N MET A 19 -35.07 -23.78 5.67
CA MET A 19 -36.12 -22.81 5.31
C MET A 19 -35.61 -21.37 5.09
N PHE A 20 -34.45 -21.02 5.64
CA PHE A 20 -33.87 -19.68 5.51
C PHE A 20 -33.05 -19.49 4.23
N CYS A 21 -32.25 -20.48 3.82
CA CYS A 21 -31.35 -20.37 2.66
C CYS A 21 -31.55 -21.42 1.56
N GLY A 22 -32.57 -22.28 1.70
CA GLY A 22 -32.95 -23.30 0.72
C GLY A 22 -31.95 -24.45 0.56
N THR A 23 -30.91 -24.53 1.38
CA THR A 23 -29.83 -25.52 1.21
C THR A 23 -30.24 -26.88 1.77
N HIS A 24 -30.05 -27.93 0.97
CA HIS A 24 -30.13 -29.33 1.39
C HIS A 24 -29.00 -29.65 2.38
N GLN A 25 -29.30 -30.36 3.45
CA GLN A 25 -28.33 -30.74 4.47
C GLN A 25 -27.75 -32.12 4.14
N GLU A 26 -26.52 -32.15 3.63
CA GLU A 26 -25.78 -33.38 3.24
C GLU A 26 -25.63 -34.38 4.39
N ILE A 27 -25.83 -33.95 5.64
CA ILE A 27 -25.76 -34.83 6.82
C ILE A 27 -26.84 -35.93 6.85
N PHE A 28 -27.91 -35.77 6.07
CA PHE A 28 -28.97 -36.78 5.94
C PHE A 28 -28.73 -37.75 4.79
N GLU A 29 -27.69 -37.53 3.97
CA GLU A 29 -27.32 -38.46 2.91
C GLU A 29 -26.60 -39.69 3.50
N GLU A 30 -26.90 -40.89 2.99
CA GLU A 30 -26.31 -42.13 3.48
C GLU A 30 -24.78 -42.14 3.35
N GLU A 31 -24.27 -41.59 2.25
CA GLU A 31 -22.85 -41.44 1.96
C GLU A 31 -22.51 -39.99 1.61
N PHE A 32 -21.89 -39.27 2.55
CA PHE A 32 -21.36 -37.94 2.32
C PHE A 32 -19.88 -37.87 2.72
N GLU A 33 -19.11 -37.07 1.98
CA GLU A 33 -17.71 -36.80 2.29
C GLU A 33 -17.60 -36.00 3.60
N ARG A 34 -16.81 -36.50 4.56
CA ARG A 34 -16.78 -35.98 5.92
C ARG A 34 -15.45 -35.29 6.25
N LYS A 35 -15.51 -34.17 6.96
CA LYS A 35 -14.38 -33.54 7.67
C LYS A 35 -14.68 -33.44 9.17
N SER A 36 -13.65 -33.41 10.00
CA SER A 36 -13.84 -33.15 11.44
C SER A 36 -14.01 -31.65 11.71
N CYS A 37 -15.00 -31.28 12.52
CA CYS A 37 -15.21 -29.90 12.94
C CYS A 37 -13.99 -29.37 13.71
N LYS A 38 -13.51 -28.17 13.37
CA LYS A 38 -12.32 -27.57 14.00
C LYS A 38 -12.46 -27.37 15.53
N PHE A 39 -13.69 -27.17 16.01
CA PHE A 39 -13.98 -26.85 17.42
C PHE A 39 -14.50 -28.03 18.24
N CYS A 40 -15.57 -28.71 17.80
CA CYS A 40 -16.20 -29.79 18.56
C CYS A 40 -15.79 -31.20 18.10
N LYS A 41 -14.94 -31.31 17.06
CA LYS A 41 -14.38 -32.54 16.51
C LYS A 41 -15.37 -33.57 15.95
N LYS A 42 -16.68 -33.29 15.95
CA LYS A 42 -17.71 -34.10 15.28
C LYS A 42 -17.52 -34.09 13.76
N ASN A 43 -17.87 -35.20 13.10
CA ASN A 43 -17.82 -35.33 11.64
C ASN A 43 -18.95 -34.54 11.00
N ILE A 44 -18.61 -33.64 10.09
CA ILE A 44 -19.53 -32.77 9.35
C ILE A 44 -19.22 -32.87 7.84
N PRO A 45 -20.14 -32.45 6.96
CA PRO A 45 -19.88 -32.45 5.52
C PRO A 45 -18.66 -31.60 5.14
N VAL A 46 -17.86 -32.05 4.18
CA VAL A 46 -16.65 -31.34 3.71
C VAL A 46 -16.96 -29.92 3.25
N ASN A 47 -18.12 -29.71 2.64
CA ASN A 47 -18.58 -28.43 2.10
C ASN A 47 -19.30 -27.55 3.15
N ALA A 48 -19.38 -28.00 4.40
CA ALA A 48 -20.02 -27.22 5.46
C ALA A 48 -19.19 -25.99 5.83
N ASN A 49 -19.78 -24.80 5.69
CA ASN A 49 -19.25 -23.53 6.21
C ASN A 49 -19.44 -23.44 7.72
N PHE A 50 -20.55 -23.96 8.25
CA PHE A 50 -20.85 -23.99 9.68
C PHE A 50 -20.97 -25.43 10.16
N CYS A 51 -20.52 -25.70 11.39
CA CYS A 51 -20.71 -27.03 11.97
C CYS A 51 -22.19 -27.27 12.32
N SER A 52 -22.80 -28.32 11.75
CA SER A 52 -24.21 -28.66 11.97
C SER A 52 -24.57 -29.01 13.42
N TYR A 53 -23.57 -29.26 14.28
CA TYR A 53 -23.76 -29.59 15.69
C TYR A 53 -23.47 -28.44 16.64
N CYS A 54 -22.35 -27.72 16.48
CA CYS A 54 -21.96 -26.65 17.40
C CYS A 54 -22.20 -25.24 16.85
N GLY A 55 -22.58 -25.10 15.59
CA GLY A 55 -22.88 -23.82 14.95
C GLY A 55 -21.68 -22.91 14.68
N LYS A 56 -20.45 -23.31 15.05
CA LYS A 56 -19.25 -22.51 14.79
C LYS A 56 -18.85 -22.55 13.31
N ASP A 57 -18.45 -21.40 12.80
CA ASP A 57 -17.88 -21.23 11.47
C ASP A 57 -16.60 -22.07 11.31
N GLN A 58 -16.50 -22.81 10.21
CA GLN A 58 -15.39 -23.69 9.87
C GLN A 58 -14.32 -22.99 9.01
N ALA A 59 -14.59 -21.78 8.52
CA ALA A 59 -13.63 -20.90 7.85
C ALA A 59 -12.63 -20.23 8.82
N PHE A 60 -12.30 -20.90 9.93
CA PHE A 60 -11.23 -20.44 10.82
C PHE A 60 -9.87 -20.65 10.16
N ILE A 61 -9.20 -19.55 9.80
CA ILE A 61 -7.78 -19.52 9.47
C ILE A 61 -7.03 -19.49 10.80
N ASN A 62 -6.45 -20.62 11.21
CA ASN A 62 -5.55 -20.61 12.35
C ASN A 62 -4.19 -20.09 11.87
N VAL A 63 -3.91 -18.82 12.14
CA VAL A 63 -2.66 -18.15 11.78
C VAL A 63 -1.45 -18.87 12.39
N GLU A 64 -1.63 -19.53 13.54
CA GLU A 64 -0.58 -20.27 14.26
C GLU A 64 -0.27 -21.64 13.65
N THR A 65 -1.11 -22.19 12.76
CA THR A 65 -0.83 -23.51 12.13
C THR A 65 -0.05 -23.37 10.82
N PHE A 66 0.03 -22.17 10.26
CA PHE A 66 0.97 -21.84 9.18
C PHE A 66 2.35 -21.45 9.71
N SER A 67 2.54 -21.33 11.03
CA SER A 67 3.82 -21.03 11.68
C SER A 67 4.60 -22.28 12.10
N SER A 68 4.25 -23.47 11.63
CA SER A 68 5.21 -24.58 11.67
C SER A 68 6.25 -24.32 10.59
N GLU A 69 7.33 -23.66 11.01
CA GLU A 69 8.61 -23.58 10.33
C GLU A 69 8.91 -24.88 9.56
N PRO A 70 9.48 -24.85 8.35
CA PRO A 70 10.13 -26.03 7.83
C PRO A 70 11.22 -26.42 8.86
N ILE A 71 11.06 -27.58 9.50
CA ILE A 71 12.09 -28.16 10.35
C ILE A 71 13.29 -28.47 9.44
N ILE A 72 14.19 -27.50 9.27
CA ILE A 72 15.52 -27.78 8.76
C ILE A 72 16.31 -28.27 9.97
N GLN A 73 16.25 -29.57 10.22
CA GLN A 73 17.25 -30.23 11.07
C GLN A 73 18.61 -30.10 10.39
N LYS A 74 19.38 -29.07 10.75
CA LYS A 74 20.83 -29.12 10.62
C LYS A 74 21.35 -29.76 11.89
N ILE A 75 21.64 -31.05 11.80
CA ILE A 75 22.52 -31.71 12.78
C ILE A 75 23.89 -31.05 12.59
N SER A 76 24.34 -30.32 13.61
CA SER A 76 25.74 -29.96 13.78
C SER A 76 26.20 -30.58 15.08
N GLU A 77 27.18 -31.47 14.99
CA GLU A 77 27.89 -32.03 16.11
C GLU A 77 28.53 -30.90 16.94
N ASN A 78 28.47 -31.06 18.26
CA ASN A 78 28.96 -30.14 19.30
C ASN A 78 28.00 -29.01 19.67
N GLY A 79 27.09 -29.37 20.58
CA GLY A 79 26.20 -28.44 21.28
C GLY A 79 26.97 -27.39 22.08
N LYS A 80 26.81 -26.14 21.66
CA LYS A 80 26.76 -24.96 22.52
C LYS A 80 25.74 -24.00 21.93
N ILE A 81 24.67 -23.72 22.69
CA ILE A 81 23.68 -22.70 22.36
C ILE A 81 24.29 -21.36 22.80
N GLN A 82 24.75 -20.55 21.84
CA GLN A 82 24.97 -19.13 22.06
C GLN A 82 23.67 -18.42 21.67
N VAL A 83 23.03 -17.79 22.66
CA VAL A 83 21.89 -16.90 22.44
C VAL A 83 22.47 -15.52 22.19
N ASP A 84 22.74 -15.21 20.92
CA ASP A 84 22.98 -13.84 20.51
C ASP A 84 21.64 -13.17 20.23
N GLU A 85 21.43 -12.05 20.92
CA GLU A 85 20.26 -11.19 20.87
C GLU A 85 20.19 -10.48 19.51
N VAL A 86 19.59 -11.16 18.52
CA VAL A 86 19.23 -10.52 17.23
C VAL A 86 17.88 -9.85 17.41
N THR A 87 17.96 -8.61 17.88
CA THR A 87 16.85 -7.66 17.87
C THR A 87 16.56 -7.26 16.41
N GLU A 88 15.27 -7.22 16.08
CA GLU A 88 14.69 -6.59 14.89
C GLU A 88 15.17 -7.11 13.53
N ASP A 89 14.54 -8.18 13.03
CA ASP A 89 14.21 -8.32 11.60
C ASP A 89 13.41 -9.63 11.39
N ARG A 90 12.14 -9.65 11.81
CA ARG A 90 11.23 -10.74 11.45
C ARG A 90 9.86 -10.23 10.98
N GLU A 91 9.66 -10.47 9.69
CA GLU A 91 8.39 -10.79 9.03
C GLU A 91 7.49 -9.62 8.61
N GLN A 92 7.98 -8.96 7.55
CA GLN A 92 7.20 -8.28 6.53
C GLN A 92 6.24 -9.29 5.83
N ILE A 93 5.11 -9.60 6.46
CA ILE A 93 3.97 -10.23 5.77
C ILE A 93 3.34 -9.17 4.87
N ASP A 94 3.76 -9.18 3.60
CA ASP A 94 3.12 -8.74 2.34
C ASP A 94 2.03 -7.64 2.36
N SER A 95 2.13 -6.71 3.29
CA SER A 95 1.38 -5.46 3.28
C SER A 95 2.32 -4.36 2.82
N LEU A 96 1.99 -3.74 1.67
CA LEU A 96 2.67 -2.51 1.27
C LEU A 96 2.62 -1.54 2.46
N PRO A 97 3.77 -0.97 2.88
CA PRO A 97 3.77 0.06 3.90
C PRO A 97 2.96 1.27 3.40
N LEU A 98 2.49 2.12 4.32
CA LEU A 98 1.70 3.29 3.94
C LEU A 98 2.55 4.35 3.21
N ASN A 99 3.84 4.36 3.47
CA ASN A 99 4.79 5.38 3.02
C ASN A 99 6.17 4.74 2.79
N GLU A 100 7.04 5.44 2.04
CA GLU A 100 8.43 4.98 1.83
C GLU A 100 9.26 5.19 3.09
N ASN A 101 8.91 6.21 3.88
CA ASN A 101 9.50 6.47 5.18
C ASN A 101 8.53 6.15 6.33
N ALA A 102 9.06 5.62 7.44
CA ALA A 102 8.24 5.32 8.62
C ALA A 102 7.69 6.60 9.29
N ARG A 103 8.44 7.70 9.22
CA ARG A 103 8.08 9.01 9.77
C ARG A 103 8.11 10.06 8.65
N PRO A 104 7.02 10.22 7.89
CA PRO A 104 6.94 11.20 6.81
C PRO A 104 6.99 12.62 7.37
N GLY A 105 7.65 13.53 6.67
CA GLY A 105 7.83 14.91 7.11
C GLY A 105 8.55 15.73 6.04
N ILE A 106 8.54 17.07 6.19
CA ILE A 106 8.99 18.02 5.16
C ILE A 106 10.37 17.65 4.60
N LEU A 107 11.40 17.53 5.46
CA LEU A 107 12.77 17.27 5.01
C LEU A 107 12.93 15.88 4.37
N ALA A 108 12.39 14.84 5.02
CA ALA A 108 12.54 13.48 4.55
C ALA A 108 11.82 13.26 3.21
N SER A 109 10.57 13.74 3.10
CA SER A 109 9.75 13.52 1.91
C SER A 109 10.19 14.41 0.74
N THR A 110 10.65 15.65 0.98
CA THR A 110 11.24 16.48 -0.08
C THR A 110 12.58 15.93 -0.57
N LYS A 111 13.40 15.35 0.32
CA LYS A 111 14.62 14.64 -0.10
C LYS A 111 14.28 13.47 -1.02
N ILE A 112 13.26 12.68 -0.70
CA ILE A 112 12.80 11.57 -1.54
C ILE A 112 12.27 12.06 -2.89
N LEU A 113 11.52 13.18 -2.89
CA LEU A 113 11.03 13.82 -4.11
C LEU A 113 12.17 14.15 -5.07
N LEU A 114 13.20 14.85 -4.58
CA LEU A 114 14.36 15.28 -5.38
C LEU A 114 15.24 14.10 -5.79
N ARG A 115 15.52 13.16 -4.88
CA ARG A 115 16.34 11.96 -5.16
C ARG A 115 15.75 11.12 -6.31
N ASP A 116 14.43 10.96 -6.31
CA ASP A 116 13.72 10.09 -7.25
C ASP A 116 12.97 10.88 -8.33
N MET A 117 13.37 12.12 -8.62
CA MET A 117 12.64 12.99 -9.56
C MET A 117 12.57 12.43 -10.99
N PHE A 118 13.51 11.57 -11.40
CA PHE A 118 13.53 10.90 -12.70
C PHE A 118 13.11 9.42 -12.65
N ILE A 119 12.61 8.94 -11.50
CA ILE A 119 12.21 7.55 -11.31
C ILE A 119 10.68 7.44 -11.31
N PHE A 120 10.12 6.86 -12.37
CA PHE A 120 8.67 6.75 -12.55
C PHE A 120 8.08 5.41 -12.09
N GLN A 121 8.89 4.35 -11.98
CA GLN A 121 8.42 2.97 -11.73
C GLN A 121 8.28 2.62 -10.24
N LYS A 122 7.96 3.62 -9.40
CA LYS A 122 7.88 3.51 -7.94
C LYS A 122 6.53 4.04 -7.43
N ARG A 123 6.17 3.69 -6.19
CA ARG A 123 5.07 4.33 -5.47
C ARG A 123 5.54 5.50 -4.63
N MET A 124 4.61 6.41 -4.33
CA MET A 124 4.77 7.43 -3.31
C MET A 124 3.54 7.45 -2.40
N GLY A 125 3.79 7.26 -1.10
CA GLY A 125 2.74 7.19 -0.08
C GLY A 125 2.06 8.54 0.08
N ARG A 126 0.85 8.53 0.66
CA ARG A 126 0.03 9.75 0.75
C ARG A 126 0.71 10.84 1.58
N ALA A 127 1.24 10.47 2.74
CA ALA A 127 1.85 11.44 3.63
C ALA A 127 3.16 11.97 3.03
N ASP A 128 3.98 11.08 2.47
CA ASP A 128 5.21 11.49 1.76
C ASP A 128 4.90 12.44 0.59
N PHE A 129 3.84 12.17 -0.18
CA PHE A 129 3.44 13.05 -1.27
C PHE A 129 3.10 14.47 -0.79
N TRP A 130 2.19 14.62 0.18
CA TRP A 130 1.77 15.95 0.64
C TRP A 130 2.90 16.72 1.35
N TRP A 131 3.71 16.03 2.15
CA TRP A 131 4.88 16.65 2.79
C TRP A 131 5.95 17.05 1.77
N ALA A 132 6.14 16.25 0.72
CA ALA A 132 7.05 16.61 -0.38
C ALA A 132 6.58 17.86 -1.13
N ILE A 133 5.28 17.99 -1.40
CA ILE A 133 4.69 19.19 -2.02
C ILE A 133 4.87 20.42 -1.10
N ALA A 134 4.63 20.26 0.20
CA ALA A 134 4.87 21.34 1.16
C ALA A 134 6.34 21.76 1.20
N GLY A 135 7.27 20.81 1.20
CA GLY A 135 8.69 21.14 1.27
C GLY A 135 9.29 21.65 -0.05
N ILE A 136 8.78 21.26 -1.22
CA ILE A 136 9.20 21.88 -2.49
C ILE A 136 8.68 23.32 -2.61
N PHE A 137 7.51 23.61 -2.04
CA PHE A 137 7.00 24.98 -1.91
C PHE A 137 7.91 25.84 -1.03
N LEU A 138 8.26 25.35 0.17
CA LEU A 138 9.20 26.05 1.06
C LEU A 138 10.58 26.24 0.42
N LEU A 139 11.09 25.21 -0.26
CA LEU A 139 12.36 25.30 -0.97
C LEU A 139 12.30 26.34 -2.10
N SER A 140 11.15 26.48 -2.79
CA SER A 140 10.95 27.50 -3.81
C SER A 140 10.91 28.92 -3.24
N MET A 141 10.37 29.11 -2.02
CA MET A 141 10.44 30.40 -1.33
C MET A 141 11.90 30.78 -1.00
N ILE A 142 12.68 29.82 -0.49
CA ILE A 142 14.11 30.03 -0.21
C ILE A 142 14.88 30.36 -1.49
N PHE A 143 14.63 29.61 -2.57
CA PHE A 143 15.22 29.88 -3.88
C PHE A 143 14.90 31.29 -4.37
N GLY A 144 13.64 31.74 -4.23
CA GLY A 144 13.23 33.09 -4.61
C GLY A 144 13.96 34.18 -3.84
N MET A 145 14.14 34.01 -2.53
CA MET A 145 14.93 34.94 -1.69
C MET A 145 16.39 34.99 -2.16
N VAL A 146 17.02 33.83 -2.33
CA VAL A 146 18.43 33.74 -2.78
C VAL A 146 18.60 34.34 -4.17
N MET A 147 17.69 34.06 -5.11
CA MET A 147 17.71 34.63 -6.44
C MET A 147 17.53 36.15 -6.42
N GLY A 148 16.68 36.69 -5.55
CA GLY A 148 16.54 38.13 -5.38
C GLY A 148 17.86 38.81 -5.04
N GLU A 149 18.60 38.27 -4.06
CA GLU A 149 19.92 38.78 -3.69
C GLU A 149 20.94 38.62 -4.82
N VAL A 150 20.91 37.49 -5.55
CA VAL A 150 21.79 37.28 -6.72
C VAL A 150 21.52 38.31 -7.80
N ILE A 151 20.25 38.66 -8.04
CA ILE A 151 19.87 39.66 -9.05
C ILE A 151 20.40 41.05 -8.67
N VAL A 152 20.26 41.46 -7.40
CA VAL A 152 20.81 42.74 -6.90
C VAL A 152 22.32 42.80 -7.12
N LEU A 153 23.05 41.73 -6.82
CA LEU A 153 24.49 41.66 -7.06
C LEU A 153 24.83 41.73 -8.55
N VAL A 154 24.12 40.99 -9.40
CA VAL A 154 24.35 41.02 -10.86
C VAL A 154 24.05 42.40 -11.44
N GLU A 155 23.05 43.11 -10.92
CA GLU A 155 22.76 44.48 -11.33
C GLU A 155 23.92 45.43 -11.02
N GLU A 156 24.59 45.28 -9.87
CA GLU A 156 25.74 46.09 -9.50
C GLU A 156 26.96 45.85 -10.40
N PHE A 157 27.26 44.59 -10.75
CA PHE A 157 28.44 44.24 -11.55
C PHE A 157 28.23 44.26 -13.06
N SER A 158 27.03 43.89 -13.53
CA SER A 158 26.72 43.68 -14.95
C SER A 158 25.22 43.90 -15.24
N PRO A 159 24.76 45.17 -15.26
CA PRO A 159 23.35 45.53 -15.44
C PRO A 159 22.71 44.94 -16.70
N SER A 160 23.47 44.85 -17.79
CA SER A 160 22.99 44.33 -19.08
C SER A 160 22.67 42.83 -19.06
N SER A 161 23.14 42.09 -18.06
CA SER A 161 22.96 40.64 -17.95
C SER A 161 21.82 40.21 -17.01
N VAL A 162 21.23 41.14 -16.24
CA VAL A 162 20.20 40.85 -15.23
C VAL A 162 19.03 40.05 -15.82
N GLU A 163 18.47 40.53 -16.94
CA GLU A 163 17.33 39.88 -17.59
C GLU A 163 17.64 38.44 -18.02
N LEU A 164 18.86 38.21 -18.53
CA LEU A 164 19.29 36.89 -18.96
C LEU A 164 19.46 35.95 -17.77
N VAL A 165 20.11 36.42 -16.70
CA VAL A 165 20.34 35.63 -15.48
C VAL A 165 19.03 35.28 -14.79
N GLU A 166 18.12 36.24 -14.66
CA GLU A 166 16.78 36.01 -14.10
C GLU A 166 16.02 34.94 -14.89
N LYS A 167 15.91 35.11 -16.22
CA LYS A 167 15.19 34.19 -17.09
C LYS A 167 15.76 32.79 -17.03
N ILE A 168 17.08 32.64 -17.12
CA ILE A 168 17.74 31.32 -17.05
C ILE A 168 17.53 30.70 -15.68
N GLY A 169 17.77 31.43 -14.60
CA GLY A 169 17.64 30.93 -13.23
C GLY A 169 16.22 30.47 -12.92
N VAL A 170 15.22 31.30 -13.22
CA VAL A 170 13.81 30.97 -13.01
C VAL A 170 13.38 29.81 -13.90
N SER A 171 13.77 29.79 -15.18
CA SER A 171 13.42 28.72 -16.11
C SER A 171 13.96 27.36 -15.67
N ILE A 172 15.23 27.29 -15.24
CA ILE A 172 15.84 26.06 -14.71
C ILE A 172 15.08 25.59 -13.47
N TRP A 173 14.79 26.50 -12.53
CA TRP A 173 14.09 26.16 -11.30
C TRP A 173 12.68 25.63 -11.55
N VAL A 174 11.89 26.36 -12.34
CA VAL A 174 10.51 25.99 -12.67
C VAL A 174 10.49 24.64 -13.40
N THR A 175 11.40 24.43 -14.35
CA THR A 175 11.50 23.15 -15.07
C THR A 175 11.82 21.99 -14.12
N MET A 176 12.80 22.18 -13.22
CA MET A 176 13.16 21.18 -12.22
C MET A 176 11.96 20.84 -11.31
N VAL A 177 11.28 21.86 -10.77
CA VAL A 177 10.11 21.69 -9.90
C VAL A 177 8.97 21.00 -10.66
N TYR A 178 8.71 21.40 -11.90
CA TYR A 178 7.65 20.81 -12.72
C TYR A 178 7.89 19.32 -12.99
N VAL A 179 9.14 18.94 -13.33
CA VAL A 179 9.53 17.54 -13.52
C VAL A 179 9.40 16.76 -12.21
N ALA A 180 9.89 17.29 -11.10
CA ALA A 180 9.81 16.65 -9.79
C ALA A 180 8.36 16.38 -9.35
N ILE A 181 7.49 17.39 -9.45
CA ILE A 181 6.07 17.27 -9.10
C ILE A 181 5.36 16.29 -10.04
N THR A 182 5.59 16.38 -11.35
CA THR A 182 4.95 15.48 -12.33
C THR A 182 5.38 14.03 -12.10
N SER A 183 6.66 13.79 -11.80
CA SER A 183 7.15 12.48 -11.38
C SER A 183 6.47 11.97 -10.10
N ALA A 184 6.33 12.81 -9.08
CA ALA A 184 5.62 12.43 -7.86
C ALA A 184 4.13 12.13 -8.09
N GLN A 185 3.46 12.90 -8.94
CA GLN A 185 2.06 12.65 -9.33
C GLN A 185 1.92 11.30 -10.02
N ILE A 186 2.84 10.94 -10.93
CA ILE A 186 2.85 9.61 -11.56
C ILE A 186 3.01 8.50 -10.50
N ARG A 187 3.98 8.65 -9.59
CA ARG A 187 4.21 7.68 -8.51
C ARG A 187 3.04 7.58 -7.53
N ARG A 188 2.30 8.68 -7.32
CA ARG A 188 1.08 8.71 -6.52
C ARG A 188 -0.09 8.03 -7.23
N LEU A 189 -0.23 8.18 -8.55
CA LEU A 189 -1.21 7.42 -9.34
C LEU A 189 -0.97 5.91 -9.22
N HIS A 190 0.31 5.49 -9.24
CA HIS A 190 0.68 4.08 -9.03
C HIS A 190 0.27 3.58 -7.64
N ASP A 191 0.39 4.43 -6.62
CA ASP A 191 -0.04 4.09 -5.26
C ASP A 191 -1.56 3.92 -5.14
N CYS A 192 -2.33 4.70 -5.90
CA CYS A 192 -3.78 4.53 -6.04
C CYS A 192 -4.19 3.35 -6.96
N SER A 193 -3.24 2.59 -7.50
CA SER A 193 -3.46 1.55 -8.54
C SER A 193 -4.16 2.10 -9.79
N LEU A 194 -3.93 3.38 -10.11
CA LEU A 194 -4.46 4.04 -11.30
C LEU A 194 -3.41 4.05 -12.41
N PRO A 195 -3.83 4.01 -13.69
CA PRO A 195 -2.89 4.07 -14.81
C PRO A 195 -2.18 5.42 -14.87
N SER A 196 -0.85 5.39 -15.05
CA SER A 196 0.01 6.59 -15.17
C SER A 196 -0.44 7.56 -16.26
N VAL A 197 -1.09 7.04 -17.31
CA VAL A 197 -1.57 7.80 -18.47
C VAL A 197 -2.55 8.90 -18.05
N LEU A 198 -3.22 8.78 -16.90
CA LEU A 198 -4.07 9.85 -16.36
C LEU A 198 -3.29 11.14 -16.06
N ILE A 199 -1.96 11.11 -16.00
CA ILE A 199 -1.16 12.34 -15.91
C ILE A 199 -1.35 13.26 -17.12
N LEU A 200 -1.74 12.71 -18.28
CA LEU A 200 -2.01 13.50 -19.48
C LEU A 200 -3.21 14.42 -19.33
N LEU A 201 -4.09 14.18 -18.34
CA LEU A 201 -5.20 15.09 -18.05
C LEU A 201 -4.72 16.49 -17.67
N LYS A 202 -3.48 16.67 -17.21
CA LYS A 202 -2.89 18.00 -16.94
C LYS A 202 -2.95 18.93 -18.16
N PHE A 203 -2.87 18.37 -19.37
CA PHE A 203 -2.91 19.15 -20.62
C PHE A 203 -4.33 19.54 -21.05
N PHE A 204 -5.36 19.17 -20.29
CA PHE A 204 -6.74 19.53 -20.59
C PHE A 204 -7.05 20.95 -20.09
N PHE A 205 -7.24 21.87 -21.05
CA PHE A 205 -7.68 23.27 -20.94
C PHE A 205 -7.96 23.80 -19.53
N GLY A 206 -6.91 24.18 -18.78
CA GLY A 206 -6.99 24.92 -17.51
C GLY A 206 -7.52 24.15 -16.29
N PHE A 207 -8.32 23.09 -16.48
CA PHE A 207 -8.88 22.27 -15.39
C PHE A 207 -8.09 20.98 -15.12
N GLY A 208 -7.14 20.63 -15.99
CA GLY A 208 -6.37 19.41 -15.91
C GLY A 208 -5.68 19.18 -14.56
N ASP A 209 -5.01 20.22 -14.05
CA ASP A 209 -4.34 20.15 -12.75
C ASP A 209 -5.31 19.95 -11.58
N ILE A 210 -6.54 20.49 -11.67
CA ILE A 210 -7.58 20.29 -10.65
C ILE A 210 -8.03 18.83 -10.64
N ILE A 211 -8.28 18.25 -11.83
CA ILE A 211 -8.69 16.84 -11.93
C ILE A 211 -7.59 15.93 -11.36
N VAL A 212 -6.34 16.17 -11.74
CA VAL A 212 -5.20 15.40 -11.25
C VAL A 212 -5.04 15.59 -9.73
N PHE A 213 -5.22 16.80 -9.21
CA PHE A 213 -5.21 17.07 -7.77
C PHE A 213 -6.25 16.24 -7.03
N LEU A 214 -7.49 16.17 -7.52
CA LEU A 214 -8.56 15.34 -6.94
C LEU A 214 -8.17 13.85 -6.92
N LEU A 215 -7.53 13.36 -7.98
CA LEU A 215 -7.03 11.98 -8.01
C LEU A 215 -5.92 11.71 -6.98
N MET A 216 -5.09 12.72 -6.64
CA MET A 216 -4.01 12.55 -5.64
C MET A 216 -4.53 12.43 -4.19
N VAL A 217 -5.74 12.91 -3.92
CA VAL A 217 -6.39 12.82 -2.60
C VAL A 217 -6.87 11.40 -2.30
N LEU A 218 -7.11 10.59 -3.32
CA LEU A 218 -7.61 9.23 -3.19
C LEU A 218 -6.73 8.38 -2.24
N PRO A 219 -7.34 7.44 -1.49
CA PRO A 219 -6.60 6.56 -0.60
C PRO A 219 -5.70 5.60 -1.38
N GLN A 220 -4.63 5.14 -0.71
CA GLN A 220 -3.75 4.10 -1.24
C GLN A 220 -4.55 2.82 -1.53
N SER A 221 -4.28 2.20 -2.68
CA SER A 221 -4.87 0.92 -3.05
C SER A 221 -3.88 -0.22 -2.85
N LYS A 222 -4.38 -1.30 -2.23
CA LYS A 222 -3.64 -2.56 -2.01
C LYS A 222 -3.98 -3.65 -3.06
N ARG A 223 -4.76 -3.29 -4.09
CA ARG A 223 -5.28 -4.26 -5.08
C ARG A 223 -4.26 -4.69 -6.12
N ASP A 224 -3.49 -3.74 -6.63
CA ASP A 224 -2.39 -3.99 -7.56
C ASP A 224 -1.08 -3.91 -6.79
N MET A 225 -0.13 -4.82 -7.04
CA MET A 225 1.22 -4.88 -6.45
C MET A 225 2.32 -4.71 -7.52
N ARG A 226 1.96 -4.32 -8.76
CA ARG A 226 2.88 -4.14 -9.88
C ARG A 226 4.02 -3.17 -9.55
N TYR A 227 3.73 -2.11 -8.81
CA TYR A 227 4.74 -1.15 -8.32
C TYR A 227 4.92 -1.31 -6.81
N THR A 228 6.10 -0.97 -6.29
CA THR A 228 6.39 -0.92 -4.85
C THR A 228 7.15 0.37 -4.52
N PHE A 229 7.49 0.60 -3.25
CA PHE A 229 8.37 1.71 -2.85
C PHE A 229 9.84 1.46 -3.21
N LYS A 230 10.21 0.21 -3.46
CA LYS A 230 11.55 -0.16 -3.92
C LYS A 230 11.63 -0.02 -5.44
N LYS A 231 12.81 0.36 -5.93
CA LYS A 231 13.09 0.44 -7.37
C LYS A 231 13.04 -0.97 -7.96
N LYS A 232 12.31 -1.15 -9.05
CA LYS A 232 12.43 -2.33 -9.91
C LYS A 232 13.60 -2.16 -10.88
#